data_AF-A0A6P5DWX5-F1
#
_entry.id   AF-A0A6P5DWX5-F1
#
_cell.length_a   1.000
_cell.length_b   1.000
_cell.length_c   1.000
_cell.angle_alpha   90.00
_cell.angle_beta   90.00
_cell.angle_gamma   90.00
#
_symmetry.space_group_name_H-M   'P 1'
#
loop_
_entity.id
_entity.type
_entity.pdbx_description
1 polymer ?
#
loop_
_entity_poly.entity_id
_entity_poly.type
_entity_poly.pdbx_seq_one_letter_code
_entity_poly.pdbx_strand_id
1 'polypeptide(L)'
;MHLPVNRWTRRQVILCGTCLIVSSVKDSVAGKMHVLPLIGGKVEEVKKHQHCLAFSSSGPQSQTYYICFDTFTEYLRWLRQVSKVASQRISSVDLSCCSLEHLPANLFYSQDLTHLNLKQNFLRQNPSLPTARGLSELQR
;
A
#
# COMPACT_ATOMS: atom_id res chain seq x y z
N MET A 1 21.88 -9.34 11.87
CA MET A 1 21.95 -8.85 10.47
C MET A 1 22.43 -7.40 10.49
N HIS A 2 23.59 -7.14 9.91
CA HIS A 2 24.15 -5.79 9.80
C HIS A 2 23.51 -5.17 8.56
N LEU A 3 22.56 -4.24 8.73
CA LEU A 3 22.07 -3.46 7.59
C LEU A 3 23.29 -2.78 6.96
N PRO A 4 23.49 -2.86 5.63
CA PRO A 4 24.49 -2.04 4.98
C PRO A 4 24.22 -0.61 5.41
N VAL A 5 25.27 0.17 5.66
CA VAL A 5 25.20 1.60 5.94
C VAL A 5 24.80 2.32 4.63
N ASN A 6 23.71 1.87 4.03
CA ASN A 6 23.09 2.40 2.85
C ASN A 6 22.60 3.79 3.22
N ARG A 7 23.06 4.76 2.44
CA ARG A 7 22.72 6.17 2.51
C ARG A 7 21.20 6.33 2.67
N TRP A 8 20.75 6.55 3.90
CA TRP A 8 19.35 6.89 4.17
C TRP A 8 19.00 8.09 3.30
N THR A 9 17.97 7.93 2.48
CA THR A 9 17.56 8.95 1.52
C THR A 9 16.12 9.29 1.78
N ARG A 10 15.83 10.59 1.86
CA ARG A 10 14.45 11.05 1.99
C ARG A 10 13.69 10.72 0.71
N ARG A 11 12.63 9.93 0.85
CA ARG A 11 11.72 9.55 -0.23
C ARG A 11 10.30 9.86 0.19
N GLN A 12 9.44 10.12 -0.79
CA GLN A 12 8.01 10.20 -0.52
C GLN A 12 7.49 8.76 -0.44
N VAL A 13 6.85 8.43 0.68
CA VAL A 13 6.29 7.11 0.91
C VAL A 13 4.82 7.23 1.25
N ILE A 14 4.00 6.44 0.57
CA ILE A 14 2.54 6.46 0.71
C ILE A 14 2.07 5.04 0.95
N LEU A 15 1.30 4.84 2.02
CA LEU A 15 0.50 3.63 2.19
C LEU A 15 -0.78 3.79 1.38
N CYS A 16 -0.91 3.04 0.29
CA CYS A 16 -2.02 3.15 -0.65
C CYS A 16 -2.73 1.80 -0.76
N GLY A 17 -3.91 1.70 -0.12
CA GLY A 17 -4.62 0.44 0.00
C GLY A 17 -3.76 -0.59 0.73
N THR A 18 -3.34 -1.63 0.01
CA THR A 18 -2.50 -2.72 0.53
C THR A 18 -1.05 -2.67 0.06
N CYS A 19 -0.65 -1.58 -0.60
CA CYS A 19 0.69 -1.41 -1.14
C CYS A 19 1.40 -0.24 -0.49
N LEU A 20 2.71 -0.40 -0.31
CA LEU A 20 3.61 0.70 -0.01
C LEU A 20 4.13 1.27 -1.34
N ILE A 21 3.90 2.55 -1.58
CA ILE A 21 4.40 3.24 -2.77
C ILE A 21 5.57 4.11 -2.34
N VAL A 22 6.75 3.86 -2.92
CA VAL A 22 7.98 4.60 -2.64
C VAL A 22 8.40 5.34 -3.90
N SER A 23 8.52 6.67 -3.81
CA SER A 23 8.97 7.51 -4.93
C SER A 23 10.06 8.47 -4.49
N SER A 24 10.93 8.84 -5.43
CA SER A 24 11.86 9.95 -5.23
C SER A 24 11.08 11.25 -5.24
N VAL A 25 11.37 12.16 -4.31
CA VAL A 25 10.68 13.46 -4.18
C VAL A 25 10.81 14.30 -5.46
N LYS A 26 11.88 14.08 -6.25
CA LYS A 26 12.11 14.74 -7.54
C LYS A 26 11.41 14.05 -8.72
N ASP A 27 11.12 12.76 -8.60
CA ASP A 27 10.60 11.91 -9.70
C ASP A 27 9.12 11.54 -9.54
N SER A 28 8.42 12.08 -8.52
CA SER A 28 6.97 11.90 -8.35
C SER A 28 6.18 12.38 -9.58
N VAL A 29 6.72 13.39 -10.29
CA VAL A 29 6.18 13.92 -11.56
C VAL A 29 6.60 13.08 -12.78
N ALA A 30 7.71 12.32 -12.68
CA ALA A 30 8.27 11.51 -13.76
C ALA A 30 7.77 10.04 -13.76
N GLY A 31 6.94 9.65 -12.78
CA GLY A 31 6.26 8.35 -12.77
C GLY A 31 7.10 7.15 -12.31
N LYS A 32 8.36 7.34 -11.91
CA LYS A 32 9.21 6.24 -11.43
C LYS A 32 8.90 5.92 -9.96
N MET A 33 7.84 5.16 -9.74
CA MET A 33 7.39 4.71 -8.42
C MET A 33 7.68 3.22 -8.23
N HIS A 34 8.15 2.85 -7.04
CA HIS A 34 8.24 1.46 -6.62
C HIS A 34 7.01 1.10 -5.80
N VAL A 35 6.34 0.01 -6.18
CA VAL A 35 5.15 -0.50 -5.49
C VAL A 35 5.52 -1.80 -4.81
N LEU A 36 5.41 -1.84 -3.48
CA LEU A 36 5.66 -3.01 -2.66
C LEU A 36 4.33 -3.53 -2.10
N PRO A 37 3.82 -4.70 -2.55
CA PRO A 37 2.63 -5.32 -1.97
C PRO A 37 2.94 -5.79 -0.55
N LEU A 38 2.07 -5.46 0.40
CA LEU A 38 2.28 -5.74 1.82
C LEU A 38 1.49 -6.96 2.32
N ILE A 39 0.45 -7.39 1.60
CA ILE A 39 -0.39 -8.55 1.98
C ILE A 39 0.47 -9.81 2.07
N GLY A 40 0.31 -10.58 3.15
CA GLY A 40 1.12 -11.78 3.42
C GLY A 40 2.60 -11.48 3.66
N GLY A 41 2.98 -10.20 3.65
CA GLY A 41 4.33 -9.72 3.93
C GLY A 41 4.62 -9.66 5.42
N LYS A 42 5.67 -8.95 5.78
CA LYS A 42 6.13 -8.81 7.17
C LYS A 42 6.39 -7.36 7.53
N VAL A 43 6.06 -7.00 8.77
CA VAL A 43 6.39 -5.71 9.37
C VAL A 43 7.17 -5.97 10.64
N GLU A 44 8.35 -5.38 10.76
CA GLU A 44 9.22 -5.56 11.94
C GLU A 44 9.77 -4.23 12.43
N GLU A 45 9.86 -4.11 13.76
CA GLU A 45 10.56 -2.99 14.38
C GLU A 45 12.08 -3.18 14.30
N VAL A 46 12.77 -2.14 13.86
CA VAL A 46 14.23 -2.15 13.71
C VAL A 46 14.87 -1.66 15.02
N LYS A 47 15.29 -2.60 15.86
CA LYS A 47 15.87 -2.31 17.20
C LYS A 47 17.06 -1.32 17.23
N LYS A 48 17.75 -1.13 16.10
CA LYS A 48 18.94 -0.27 16.00
C LYS A 48 18.60 1.23 15.80
N HIS A 49 17.36 1.55 15.41
CA HIS A 49 16.95 2.93 15.11
C HIS A 49 15.60 3.22 15.78
N GLN A 50 15.48 4.35 16.49
CA GLN A 50 14.20 4.78 17.03
C GLN A 50 13.21 5.04 15.89
N HIS A 51 11.95 4.66 16.11
CA HIS A 51 10.84 4.90 15.18
C HIS A 51 11.11 4.36 13.77
N CYS A 52 11.74 3.18 13.66
CA CYS A 52 12.09 2.60 12.38
C CYS A 52 11.38 1.25 12.17
N LEU A 53 10.74 1.11 11.01
CA LEU A 53 10.06 -0.12 10.59
C LEU A 53 10.69 -0.69 9.34
N ALA A 54 10.74 -2.02 9.27
CA ALA A 54 11.05 -2.79 8.08
C ALA A 54 9.75 -3.36 7.50
N PHE A 55 9.53 -3.16 6.20
CA PHE A 55 8.37 -3.65 5.46
C PHE A 55 8.85 -4.59 4.36
N SER A 56 8.41 -5.84 4.40
CA SER A 56 8.81 -6.88 3.45
C SER A 56 7.61 -7.42 2.69
N SER A 57 7.73 -7.58 1.37
CA SER A 57 6.69 -8.28 0.58
C SER A 57 6.73 -9.79 0.81
N SER A 58 5.62 -10.47 0.56
CA SER A 58 5.58 -11.93 0.52
C SER A 58 6.27 -12.49 -0.73
N GLY A 59 6.85 -13.70 -0.63
CA GLY A 59 7.33 -14.48 -1.79
C GLY A 59 8.85 -14.66 -1.88
N PRO A 60 9.32 -15.47 -2.85
CA PRO A 60 10.74 -15.88 -2.97
C PRO A 60 11.69 -14.73 -3.36
N GLN A 61 11.20 -13.67 -3.99
CA GLN A 61 11.95 -12.43 -4.26
C GLN A 61 11.48 -11.29 -3.35
N SER A 62 11.33 -11.58 -2.04
CA SER A 62 10.89 -10.60 -1.06
C SER A 62 11.78 -9.34 -1.08
N GLN A 63 11.17 -8.20 -1.34
CA GLN A 63 11.83 -6.90 -1.23
C GLN A 63 11.54 -6.31 0.14
N THR A 64 12.54 -5.69 0.76
CA THR A 64 12.39 -5.05 2.08
C THR A 64 12.73 -3.57 2.00
N TYR A 65 11.83 -2.73 2.50
CA TYR A 65 12.04 -1.30 2.68
C TYR A 65 12.15 -0.96 4.16
N TYR A 66 13.10 -0.09 4.49
CA TYR A 66 13.28 0.45 5.82
C TYR A 66 12.83 1.90 5.83
N ILE A 67 11.97 2.26 6.78
CA ILE A 67 11.45 3.63 6.93
C ILE A 67 11.68 4.08 8.37
N CYS A 68 12.32 5.23 8.52
CA CYS A 68 12.44 5.93 9.78
C CYS A 68 11.40 7.06 9.80
N PHE A 69 10.65 7.17 10.89
CA PHE A 69 9.63 8.19 11.08
C PHE A 69 10.15 9.32 11.96
N ASP A 70 9.78 10.55 11.62
CA ASP A 70 10.20 11.74 12.37
C ASP A 70 9.52 11.79 13.75
N THR A 71 8.32 11.20 13.88
CA THR A 71 7.54 11.22 15.13
C THR A 71 7.10 9.82 15.57
N PHE A 72 7.00 9.63 16.89
CA PHE A 72 6.51 8.39 17.49
C PHE A 72 5.04 8.10 17.11
N THR A 73 4.22 9.13 16.98
CA THR A 73 2.81 8.99 16.60
C THR A 73 2.65 8.48 15.17
N GLU A 74 3.46 8.97 14.22
CA GLU A 74 3.47 8.44 12.86
C GLU A 74 3.94 7.00 12.82
N TYR A 75 5.03 6.70 13.54
CA TYR A 75 5.51 5.33 13.71
C TYR A 75 4.40 4.38 14.19
N LEU A 76 3.70 4.72 15.26
CA LEU A 76 2.61 3.89 15.79
C LEU A 76 1.43 3.75 14.81
N ARG A 77 1.06 4.86 14.13
CA ARG A 77 0.00 4.85 13.13
C ARG A 77 0.35 3.89 11.99
N TRP A 78 1.56 4.00 11.47
CA TRP A 78 2.07 3.14 10.39
C TRP A 78 2.20 1.68 10.84
N LEU A 79 2.75 1.43 12.03
CA LEU A 79 2.84 0.08 12.59
C LEU A 79 1.45 -0.57 12.66
N ARG A 80 0.44 0.14 13.18
CA ARG A 80 -0.93 -0.38 13.29
C ARG A 80 -1.55 -0.67 11.93
N GLN A 81 -1.47 0.30 11.01
CA GLN A 81 -2.10 0.19 9.70
C GLN A 81 -1.46 -0.91 8.86
N VAL A 82 -0.13 -0.94 8.78
CA VAL A 82 0.55 -1.90 7.91
C VAL A 82 0.56 -3.30 8.50
N SER A 83 0.60 -3.46 9.84
CA SER A 83 0.41 -4.79 10.46
C SER A 83 -0.97 -5.35 10.16
N LYS A 84 -2.01 -4.51 10.15
CA LYS A 84 -3.36 -4.93 9.73
C LYS A 84 -3.33 -5.43 8.28
N VAL A 85 -2.66 -4.73 7.37
CA VAL A 85 -2.58 -5.13 5.95
C VAL A 85 -1.75 -6.39 5.75
N ALA A 86 -0.58 -6.50 6.39
CA ALA A 86 0.34 -7.62 6.23
C ALA A 86 -0.24 -8.95 6.72
N SER A 87 -1.09 -8.90 7.74
CA SER A 87 -1.81 -10.07 8.26
C SER A 87 -3.02 -10.50 7.42
N GLN A 88 -3.35 -9.76 6.35
CA GLN A 88 -4.44 -10.14 5.44
C GLN A 88 -4.05 -11.34 4.58
N ARG A 89 -5.05 -12.10 4.15
CA ARG A 89 -4.85 -13.21 3.22
C ARG A 89 -4.69 -12.65 1.81
N ILE A 90 -3.87 -13.31 1.00
CA ILE A 90 -3.60 -12.90 -0.40
C ILE A 90 -4.90 -12.76 -1.21
N SER A 91 -5.90 -13.60 -0.95
CA SER A 91 -7.19 -13.57 -1.63
C SER A 91 -8.24 -12.65 -1.01
N SER A 92 -7.97 -12.02 0.14
CA SER A 92 -8.95 -11.20 0.83
C SER A 92 -8.34 -9.93 1.39
N VAL A 93 -8.83 -8.79 0.91
CA VAL A 93 -8.34 -7.47 1.28
C VAL A 93 -9.38 -6.69 2.04
N ASP A 94 -9.00 -6.20 3.23
CA ASP A 94 -9.83 -5.31 4.05
C ASP A 94 -9.23 -3.90 4.12
N LEU A 95 -9.85 -2.99 3.37
CA LEU A 95 -9.56 -1.56 3.38
C LEU A 95 -10.65 -0.75 4.04
N SER A 96 -11.46 -1.36 4.91
CA SER A 96 -12.46 -0.60 5.66
C SER A 96 -11.81 0.39 6.64
N CYS A 97 -12.48 1.54 6.86
CA CYS A 97 -12.01 2.62 7.72
C CYS A 97 -10.65 3.24 7.30
N CYS A 98 -10.28 3.16 6.03
CA CYS A 98 -9.03 3.75 5.51
C CYS A 98 -9.19 5.20 5.06
N SER A 99 -10.38 5.80 5.21
CA SER A 99 -10.69 7.16 4.73
C SER A 99 -10.40 7.35 3.23
N LEU A 100 -10.57 6.28 2.44
CA LEU A 100 -10.27 6.31 1.01
C LEU A 100 -11.28 7.18 0.26
N GLU A 101 -10.81 8.13 -0.53
CA GLU A 101 -11.64 8.93 -1.43
C GLU A 101 -11.76 8.32 -2.83
N HIS A 102 -10.72 7.59 -3.27
CA HIS A 102 -10.67 6.91 -4.56
C HIS A 102 -10.18 5.49 -4.36
N LEU A 103 -10.66 4.56 -5.19
CA LEU A 103 -10.18 3.19 -5.19
C LEU A 103 -8.78 3.13 -5.80
N PRO A 104 -7.76 2.61 -5.10
CA PRO A 104 -6.42 2.54 -5.67
C PRO A 104 -6.36 1.50 -6.79
N ALA A 105 -5.97 1.92 -7.99
CA ALA A 105 -5.85 1.05 -9.17
C ALA A 105 -4.92 -0.16 -8.94
N ASN A 106 -3.98 -0.02 -8.01
CA ASN A 106 -3.01 -1.06 -7.71
C ASN A 106 -3.60 -2.30 -7.01
N LEU A 107 -4.83 -2.21 -6.48
CA LEU A 107 -5.56 -3.37 -5.94
C LEU A 107 -5.80 -4.44 -7.02
N PHE A 108 -5.92 -4.02 -8.28
CA PHE A 108 -6.21 -4.91 -9.40
C PHE A 108 -4.98 -5.63 -9.96
N TYR A 109 -3.77 -5.33 -9.46
CA TYR A 109 -2.58 -6.10 -9.84
C TYR A 109 -2.55 -7.50 -9.20
N SER A 110 -3.31 -7.71 -8.12
CA SER A 110 -3.40 -9.01 -7.46
C SER A 110 -4.43 -9.89 -8.17
N GLN A 111 -3.96 -10.87 -8.95
CA GLN A 111 -4.82 -11.79 -9.72
C GLN A 111 -5.62 -12.77 -8.84
N ASP A 112 -5.17 -12.99 -7.59
CA ASP A 112 -5.78 -13.96 -6.67
C ASP A 112 -6.84 -13.33 -5.73
N LEU A 113 -7.16 -12.04 -5.91
CA LEU A 113 -8.08 -11.32 -5.04
C LEU A 113 -9.54 -11.77 -5.29
N THR A 114 -10.17 -12.39 -4.30
CA THR A 114 -11.56 -12.87 -4.38
C THR A 114 -12.51 -12.13 -3.43
N HIS A 115 -11.99 -11.51 -2.37
CA HIS A 115 -12.77 -10.73 -1.40
C HIS A 115 -12.17 -9.34 -1.20
N LEU A 116 -12.99 -8.29 -1.26
CA LEU A 116 -12.58 -6.91 -1.03
C LEU A 116 -13.59 -6.20 -0.12
N ASN A 117 -13.14 -5.73 1.05
CA ASN A 117 -13.95 -4.92 1.96
C ASN A 117 -13.56 -3.45 1.89
N LEU A 118 -14.52 -2.60 1.48
CA LEU A 118 -14.35 -1.15 1.34
C LEU A 118 -15.27 -0.34 2.27
N LYS A 119 -15.92 -0.98 3.24
CA LYS A 119 -16.88 -0.32 4.15
C LYS A 119 -16.24 0.87 4.88
N GLN A 120 -17.04 1.87 5.25
CA GLN A 120 -16.56 3.00 6.07
C GLN A 120 -15.37 3.75 5.42
N ASN A 121 -15.44 3.98 4.12
CA ASN A 121 -14.57 4.90 3.37
C ASN A 121 -15.39 6.07 2.81
N PHE A 122 -14.72 7.06 2.22
CA PHE A 122 -15.32 8.25 1.60
C PHE A 122 -15.26 8.16 0.06
N LEU A 123 -15.37 6.95 -0.50
CA LEU A 123 -15.19 6.71 -1.93
C LEU A 123 -16.18 7.55 -2.72
N ARG A 124 -15.67 8.51 -3.51
CA ARG A 124 -16.49 9.31 -4.39
C ARG A 124 -16.85 8.50 -5.63
N GLN A 125 -18.14 8.45 -5.97
CA GLN A 125 -18.55 7.98 -7.29
C GLN A 125 -17.95 8.94 -8.32
N ASN A 126 -17.12 8.43 -9.22
CA ASN A 126 -16.53 9.24 -10.29
C ASN A 126 -17.67 9.79 -11.15
N PRO A 127 -17.90 11.12 -11.23
CA PRO A 127 -18.97 11.68 -12.07
C PRO A 127 -18.63 11.64 -13.58
N SER A 128 -17.47 11.08 -13.97
CA SER A 128 -16.94 11.10 -15.33
C SER A 128 -17.14 9.81 -16.13
N LEU A 129 -17.94 8.86 -15.64
CA LEU A 129 -18.57 7.90 -16.53
C LEU A 129 -19.91 8.49 -16.94
N PRO A 130 -20.12 8.88 -18.22
CA PRO A 130 -21.47 9.08 -18.68
C PRO A 130 -22.21 7.78 -18.34
N THR A 131 -23.27 7.92 -17.53
CA THR A 131 -24.32 6.93 -17.31
C THR A 131 -24.28 5.90 -18.41
N ALA A 132 -24.01 4.64 -18.06
CA ALA A 132 -24.07 3.49 -18.94
C ALA A 132 -25.45 3.46 -19.63
N ARG A 133 -25.58 4.22 -20.70
CA ARG A 133 -26.54 4.01 -21.77
C ARG A 133 -25.95 2.84 -22.55
N GLY A 134 -26.59 1.68 -22.40
CA GLY A 134 -26.44 0.58 -23.35
C GLY A 134 -25.50 -0.55 -22.93
N LEU A 135 -25.78 -1.22 -21.81
CA LEU A 135 -25.52 -2.67 -21.71
C LEU A 135 -26.63 -3.45 -22.46
N SER A 136 -26.87 -3.09 -23.72
CA SER A 136 -27.92 -3.68 -24.57
C SER A 136 -27.41 -4.17 -25.92
N GLU A 137 -26.12 -4.04 -26.23
CA GLU A 137 -25.54 -4.34 -27.55
C GLU A 137 -24.52 -5.49 -27.49
N LEU A 138 -24.75 -6.48 -26.62
CA LEU A 138 -24.10 -7.79 -26.73
C LEU A 138 -25.16 -8.89 -26.63
N GLN A 139 -25.99 -8.97 -27.66
CA GLN A 139 -26.72 -10.19 -27.99
C GLN A 139 -26.11 -10.84 -29.23
N ARG A 140 -25.54 -12.03 -28.97
CA ARG A 140 -25.35 -13.20 -29.82
C ARG A 140 -24.36 -13.15 -30.99
#